data_AF-A0A7C3W8U8-F1
#
_entry.id   AF-A0A7C3W8U8-F1
#
_cell.length_a   1.000
_cell.length_b   1.000
_cell.length_c   1.000
_cell.angle_alpha   90.00
_cell.angle_beta   90.00
_cell.angle_gamma   90.00
#
_symmetry.space_group_name_H-M   'P 1'
#
loop_
_entity.id
_entity.type
_entity.pdbx_description
1 polymer ?
#
loop_
_entity_poly.entity_id
_entity_poly.type
_entity_poly.pdbx_seq_one_letter_code
_entity_poly.pdbx_strand_id
1 'polypeptide(L)' 'MALAWSLNNLVITAPIVGASTPEQLHELLGALSVHLSEEDIARLNQVSAWE' A
#
# COMPACT_ATOMS: atom_id res chain seq x y z
N MET A 1 4.66 0.93 2.79
CA MET A 1 4.19 2.12 2.02
C MET A 1 3.34 1.74 0.81
N ALA A 2 3.86 0.98 -0.18
CA ALA A 2 3.08 0.61 -1.37
C ALA A 2 1.76 -0.14 -1.06
N LEU A 3 1.79 -1.09 -0.12
CA LEU A 3 0.59 -1.82 0.31
C LEU A 3 -0.45 -0.89 0.96
N ALA A 4 -0.01 0.01 1.85
CA ALA A 4 -0.88 1.00 2.49
C ALA A 4 -1.51 1.97 1.46
N TRP A 5 -0.74 2.39 0.46
CA TRP A 5 -1.25 3.18 -0.66
C TRP A 5 -2.28 2.42 -1.49
N SER A 6 -2.02 1.14 -1.81
CA SER A 6 -2.99 0.28 -2.51
C SER A 6 -4.29 0.09 -1.73
N LEU A 7 -4.23 0.04 -0.40
CA LEU A 7 -5.41 -0.08 0.48
C LEU A 7 -6.25 1.21 0.54
N ASN A 8 -5.69 2.36 0.17
CA ASN A 8 -6.43 3.62 0.10
C ASN A 8 -7.19 3.80 -1.24
N ASN A 9 -7.02 2.89 -2.19
CA ASN A 9 -7.72 2.95 -3.47
C ASN A 9 -9.08 2.25 -3.40
N LEU A 10 -10.16 3.01 -3.58
CA LEU A 10 -11.54 2.52 -3.50
C LEU A 10 -11.90 1.45 -4.53
N VAL A 11 -11.17 1.34 -5.66
CA VAL A 11 -11.41 0.26 -6.64
C VAL A 11 -10.72 -1.06 -6.26
N ILE A 12 -9.87 -1.06 -5.24
CA ILE A 12 -9.16 -2.24 -4.76
C ILE A 12 -9.86 -2.75 -3.50
N THR A 13 -10.53 -3.89 -3.58
CA THR A 13 -11.17 -4.51 -2.41
C THR A 13 -10.16 -5.09 -1.43
N ALA A 14 -9.18 -5.85 -1.94
CA ALA A 14 -8.10 -6.41 -1.14
C ALA A 14 -6.88 -6.74 -2.01
N PRO A 15 -5.67 -6.27 -1.68
CA PRO A 15 -4.43 -6.66 -2.35
C PRO A 15 -3.99 -8.07 -1.95
N ILE A 16 -3.49 -8.85 -2.93
CA ILE A 16 -2.86 -10.15 -2.70
C ILE A 16 -1.37 -9.93 -2.50
N VAL A 17 -0.80 -10.47 -1.42
CA VAL A 17 0.63 -10.34 -1.09
C VAL A 17 1.31 -11.71 -1.03
N GLY A 18 2.55 -11.77 -1.52
CA GLY A 18 3.43 -12.93 -1.35
C GLY A 18 4.47 -12.65 -0.28
N ALA A 19 4.73 -13.65 0.56
CA ALA A 19 5.80 -13.63 1.56
C ALA A 19 6.54 -14.98 1.54
N SER A 20 7.86 -14.94 1.52
CA SER A 20 8.71 -16.15 1.52
C SER A 20 9.03 -16.62 2.93
N THR A 21 8.84 -15.78 3.93
CA THR A 21 8.99 -16.13 5.35
C THR A 21 7.84 -15.57 6.21
N PRO A 22 7.58 -16.13 7.39
CA PRO A 22 6.58 -15.60 8.33
C PRO A 22 6.86 -14.17 8.78
N GLU A 23 8.12 -13.79 8.93
CA GLU A 23 8.54 -12.45 9.36
C GLU A 23 8.17 -11.40 8.31
N GLN A 24 8.37 -11.71 7.03
CA GLN A 24 7.95 -10.84 5.92
C GLN A 24 6.43 -10.63 5.92
N LEU A 25 5.66 -11.68 6.20
CA LEU A 25 4.20 -11.54 6.35
C LEU A 25 3.85 -10.58 7.50
N HIS A 26 4.53 -10.71 8.64
CA HIS A 26 4.30 -9.83 9.79
C HIS A 26 4.63 -8.36 9.47
N GLU A 27 5.73 -8.10 8.76
CA GLU A 27 6.07 -6.75 8.30
C GLU A 27 5.03 -6.18 7.33
N LEU A 28 4.53 -6.99 6.39
CA LEU A 28 3.49 -6.59 5.45
C LEU A 28 2.18 -6.21 6.16
N LEU A 29 1.80 -6.96 7.19
CA LEU A 29 0.60 -6.66 8.01
C LEU A 29 0.70 -5.29 8.69
N GLY A 30 1.91 -4.80 8.98
CA GLY A 30 2.12 -3.44 9.50
C GLY A 30 1.59 -2.34 8.59
N ALA A 31 1.40 -2.60 7.29
CA ALA A 31 0.80 -1.64 6.37
C ALA A 31 -0.64 -1.27 6.70
N LEU A 32 -1.38 -2.14 7.41
CA LEU A 32 -2.76 -1.88 7.84
C LEU A 32 -2.86 -0.72 8.83
N SER A 33 -1.77 -0.43 9.55
CA SER A 33 -1.71 0.65 10.55
C SER A 33 -1.15 1.95 9.98
N VAL A 34 -0.79 1.99 8.70
CA VAL A 34 -0.22 3.18 8.06
C VAL A 34 -1.36 4.03 7.50
N HIS A 35 -1.54 5.22 8.08
CA HIS A 35 -2.45 6.24 7.56
C HIS A 35 -1.67 7.22 6.68
N LEU A 36 -2.06 7.33 5.42
CA LEU A 36 -1.50 8.30 4.49
C LEU A 36 -2.41 9.53 4.46
N SER A 37 -1.80 10.72 4.42
CA SER A 37 -2.55 11.94 4.18
C SER A 37 -3.02 12.01 2.71
N GLU A 38 -4.00 12.86 2.43
CA GLU A 38 -4.42 13.12 1.05
C GLU A 38 -3.25 13.65 0.20
N GLU A 39 -2.36 14.45 0.78
CA GLU A 39 -1.15 14.96 0.12
C GLU A 39 -0.18 13.82 -0.24
N ASP A 40 0.06 12.88 0.69
CA ASP A 40 0.91 11.73 0.43
C ASP A 40 0.36 10.86 -0.70
N ILE A 41 -0.95 10.60 -0.69
CA ILE A 41 -1.63 9.82 -1.74
C ILE A 41 -1.51 10.54 -3.09
N ALA A 42 -1.77 11.85 -3.13
CA ALA A 42 -1.65 12.63 -4.36
C ALA A 42 -0.22 12.58 -4.93
N ARG A 43 0.80 12.72 -4.06
CA ARG A 43 2.20 12.67 -4.48
C ARG A 43 2.59 11.28 -5.00
N LEU A 44 2.15 10.21 -4.32
CA LEU A 44 2.39 8.83 -4.77
C LEU A 44 1.72 8.54 -6.11
N ASN A 45 0.49 9.02 -6.33
CA ASN A 45 -0.21 8.90 -7.62
C ASN A 45 0.54 9.62 -8.74
N GLN A 46 1.05 10.83 -8.48
CA GLN A 46 1.77 11.61 -9.48
C GLN A 46 3.06 10.93 -9.94
N VAL A 47 3.87 10.41 -9.01
CA VAL A 47 5.17 9.80 -9.35
C VAL A 47 5.04 8.38 -9.91
N SER A 48 3.88 7.74 -9.72
CA SER A 48 3.59 6.39 -10.23
C SER A 48 2.80 6.38 -11.54
N ALA A 49 2.32 7.55 -11.99
CA ALA A 49 1.64 7.70 -13.27
C ALA A 49 2.59 7.32 -14.41
N TRP A 50 2.24 6.26 -15.14
CA TRP A 50 2.94 5.83 -16.35
C TRP A 50 2.41 6.61 -17.57
N GLU A 51 3.28 6.89 -18.54
CA GLU A 51 2.92 7.40 -19.88
C GLU A 51 2.54 6.28 -20.85
#